data_AF-A0A535E5F2-F1
#
_entry.id   AF-A0A535E5F2-F1
#
_cell.length_a   1.000
_cell.length_b   1.000
_cell.length_c   1.000
_cell.angle_alpha   90.00
_cell.angle_beta   90.00
_cell.angle_gamma   90.00
#
_symmetry.space_group_name_H-M   'P 1'
#
loop_
_entity.id
_entity.type
_entity.pdbx_description
1 polymer ?
#
loop_
_entity_poly.entity_id
_entity_poly.type
_entity_poly.pdbx_seq_one_letter_code
_entity_poly.pdbx_strand_id
1 'polypeptide(L)'
;KAMAEHAVVELHGDVPLSIVRPSIIESSLAEPFPGWLEGFRMAEPIILAFGRGILQDFSGLPDSVLDIIPVDFVVNAVLAVAASPPPDAKPRIYHVASGSRNPLRYRRFPDIGREYFGEKPLRDRYGQAIGAPTWTYPTRSELAARARTALRVTEAAQWVVERLPLGAGASPLSDNLNAERERLERGLGLIQLYGVYTEVDCIFDTRNLISVWDKLSPAEQKTFPFDPALYTWDHYMKDVHIPTVLRMSRQETAARRGKQPTGSTLVKAAGDSVRSAIDRRSGRSDVLAVFDVDGTLVETNVVEYFLWMRLRAQPLEDWPSFMAEMLREAPRWLYLERRSRAEFQRSFYRQYDGLDYEVMRRLGREALNAVTLRRVYPEGMRRIREHKRAGHHVLLLTGALDVVVEPLAELLEVEVDCAHLLEKDGRMTGDLQSPPPAGEARATLLEEYASSHGLVLSESFAYADSLSDLPMLELVSTPVVVNPDARLSQVAGQRGWRVERWRMAPGNWRPPMPDPRSPEYREAVRR
;
A
#
# COMPACT_ATOMS: atom_id res chain seq x y z
N LYS A 1 -10.04 -19.33 12.63
CA LYS A 1 -11.44 -19.82 12.56
C LYS A 1 -11.60 -21.22 13.15
N ALA A 2 -10.98 -22.26 12.58
CA ALA A 2 -11.13 -23.64 13.08
C ALA A 2 -10.77 -23.86 14.56
N MET A 3 -9.72 -23.20 15.08
CA MET A 3 -9.38 -23.29 16.51
C MET A 3 -10.44 -22.66 17.42
N ALA A 4 -11.04 -21.54 17.00
CA ALA A 4 -12.09 -20.88 17.76
C ALA A 4 -13.38 -21.73 17.79
N GLU A 5 -13.74 -22.36 16.67
CA GLU A 5 -14.88 -23.28 16.62
C GLU A 5 -14.67 -24.49 17.53
N HIS A 6 -13.46 -25.08 17.56
CA HIS A 6 -13.15 -26.15 18.52
C HIS A 6 -13.27 -25.69 19.96
N ALA A 7 -12.71 -24.52 20.30
CA ALA A 7 -12.80 -23.98 21.65
C ALA A 7 -14.26 -23.74 22.07
N VAL A 8 -15.11 -23.22 21.17
CA VAL A 8 -16.54 -23.03 21.47
C VAL A 8 -17.24 -24.38 21.66
N VAL A 9 -16.91 -25.40 20.86
CA VAL A 9 -17.44 -26.76 21.03
C VAL A 9 -16.97 -27.41 22.34
N GLU A 10 -15.77 -27.09 22.82
CA GLU A 10 -15.25 -27.63 24.09
C GLU A 10 -15.83 -26.90 25.31
N LEU A 11 -16.06 -25.59 25.20
CA LEU A 11 -16.39 -24.72 26.33
C LEU A 11 -17.88 -24.40 26.48
N HIS A 12 -18.76 -24.83 25.56
CA HIS A 12 -20.18 -24.41 25.60
C HIS A 12 -20.98 -24.98 26.78
N GLY A 13 -20.51 -26.04 27.44
CA GLY A 13 -21.20 -26.67 28.58
C GLY A 13 -22.63 -27.09 28.23
N ASP A 14 -23.60 -26.65 29.05
CA ASP A 14 -25.02 -26.97 28.87
C ASP A 14 -25.77 -26.01 27.91
N VAL A 15 -25.08 -25.02 27.31
CA VAL A 15 -25.69 -24.08 26.37
C VAL A 15 -25.83 -24.74 25.00
N PRO A 16 -27.04 -24.78 24.39
CA PRO A 16 -27.21 -25.27 23.03
C PRO A 16 -26.35 -24.50 22.04
N LEU A 17 -25.59 -25.21 21.21
CA LEU A 17 -24.62 -24.63 20.29
C LEU A 17 -24.99 -24.87 18.82
N SER A 18 -25.09 -23.79 18.06
CA SER A 18 -25.20 -23.81 16.60
C SER A 18 -24.06 -23.00 15.98
N ILE A 19 -23.35 -23.57 15.02
CA ILE A 19 -22.27 -22.91 14.29
C ILE A 19 -22.76 -22.62 12.87
N VAL A 20 -22.92 -21.35 12.53
CA VAL A 20 -23.32 -20.92 11.18
C VAL A 20 -22.07 -20.60 10.36
N ARG A 21 -21.92 -21.26 9.20
CA ARG A 21 -20.76 -21.09 8.30
C ARG A 21 -21.22 -20.62 6.92
N PRO A 22 -21.20 -19.32 6.64
CA PRO A 22 -21.48 -18.83 5.30
C PRO A 22 -20.32 -19.14 4.33
N SER A 23 -20.66 -19.30 3.05
CA SER A 23 -19.71 -19.26 1.93
C SER A 23 -19.35 -17.79 1.58
N ILE A 24 -18.93 -17.49 0.35
CA ILE A 24 -18.54 -16.12 -0.04
C ILE A 24 -19.79 -15.24 0.03
N ILE A 25 -19.80 -14.32 0.99
CA ILE A 25 -20.94 -13.41 1.21
C ILE A 25 -20.82 -12.25 0.22
N GLU A 26 -21.86 -12.04 -0.56
CA GLU A 26 -21.95 -10.95 -1.52
C GLU A 26 -23.22 -10.11 -1.27
N SER A 27 -23.41 -9.06 -2.09
CA SER A 27 -24.47 -8.07 -1.90
C SER A 27 -25.85 -8.68 -1.67
N SER A 28 -26.70 -8.02 -0.90
CA SER A 28 -28.06 -8.50 -0.63
C SER A 28 -28.87 -8.69 -1.91
N LEU A 29 -29.75 -9.69 -1.90
CA LEU A 29 -30.72 -9.87 -2.96
C LEU A 29 -31.89 -8.89 -2.82
N ALA A 30 -32.41 -8.72 -1.60
CA ALA A 30 -33.61 -7.95 -1.32
C ALA A 30 -33.43 -6.94 -0.17
N GLU A 31 -32.93 -7.35 1.00
CA GLU A 31 -32.91 -6.51 2.21
C GLU A 31 -31.50 -6.09 2.64
N PRO A 32 -31.29 -4.87 3.18
CA PRO A 32 -32.26 -3.77 3.37
C PRO A 32 -32.73 -3.09 2.07
N PHE A 33 -31.99 -3.28 0.98
CA PHE A 33 -32.41 -3.02 -0.40
C PHE A 33 -31.55 -3.86 -1.34
N PRO A 34 -31.98 -4.17 -2.58
CA PRO A 34 -31.19 -4.97 -3.51
C PRO A 34 -29.82 -4.34 -3.77
N GLY A 35 -28.76 -5.12 -3.59
CA GLY A 35 -27.40 -4.66 -3.80
C GLY A 35 -26.82 -3.85 -2.64
N TRP A 36 -27.33 -4.02 -1.42
CA TRP A 36 -26.65 -3.51 -0.24
C TRP A 36 -25.41 -4.36 0.02
N LEU A 37 -24.27 -3.71 0.28
CA LEU A 37 -22.99 -4.35 0.55
C LEU A 37 -22.13 -3.40 1.38
N GLU A 38 -21.46 -3.95 2.40
CA GLU A 38 -20.51 -3.21 3.22
C GLU A 38 -19.07 -3.41 2.72
N GLY A 39 -18.57 -2.41 1.99
CA GLY A 39 -17.19 -2.39 1.51
C GLY A 39 -16.96 -3.07 0.16
N PHE A 40 -15.69 -3.11 -0.24
CA PHE A 40 -15.24 -3.58 -1.56
C PHE A 40 -14.03 -4.50 -1.33
N ARG A 41 -14.25 -5.81 -1.16
CA ARG A 41 -13.27 -6.73 -0.55
C ARG A 41 -13.19 -8.12 -1.19
N MET A 42 -14.27 -8.67 -1.73
CA MET A 42 -14.33 -10.06 -2.19
C MET A 42 -14.36 -10.15 -3.71
N ALA A 43 -15.50 -10.40 -4.36
CA ALA A 43 -15.58 -10.53 -5.81
C ALA A 43 -15.51 -9.18 -6.55
N GLU A 44 -15.77 -8.07 -5.87
CA GLU A 44 -15.94 -6.76 -6.51
C GLU A 44 -14.68 -6.26 -7.25
N PRO A 45 -13.46 -6.38 -6.69
CA PRO A 45 -12.23 -6.05 -7.42
C PRO A 45 -12.03 -6.89 -8.68
N ILE A 46 -12.41 -8.17 -8.65
CA ILE A 46 -12.27 -9.08 -9.78
C ILE A 46 -13.25 -8.70 -10.89
N ILE A 47 -14.52 -8.46 -10.55
CA ILE A 47 -15.56 -8.04 -11.50
C ILE A 47 -15.17 -6.73 -12.18
N LEU A 48 -14.69 -5.76 -11.41
CA LEU A 48 -14.26 -4.46 -11.94
C LEU A 48 -13.01 -4.59 -12.82
N ALA A 49 -12.04 -5.41 -12.41
CA ALA A 49 -10.82 -5.64 -13.18
C ALA A 49 -11.09 -6.40 -14.48
N PHE A 50 -12.05 -7.34 -14.47
CA PHE A 50 -12.55 -8.01 -15.67
C PHE A 50 -13.18 -6.99 -16.63
N GLY A 51 -14.14 -6.19 -16.15
CA GLY A 51 -14.84 -5.19 -16.98
C GLY A 51 -13.93 -4.07 -17.50
N ARG A 52 -12.83 -3.75 -16.79
CA ARG A 52 -11.82 -2.77 -17.22
C ARG A 52 -10.72 -3.37 -18.11
N GLY A 53 -10.77 -4.66 -18.42
CA GLY A 53 -9.72 -5.33 -19.18
C GLY A 53 -8.36 -5.36 -18.46
N ILE A 54 -8.33 -5.13 -17.14
CA ILE A 54 -7.11 -5.28 -16.35
C ILE A 54 -6.78 -6.76 -16.24
N LEU A 55 -7.80 -7.57 -15.92
CA LEU A 55 -7.70 -9.01 -15.73
C LEU A 55 -8.07 -9.76 -17.00
N GLN A 56 -7.07 -10.00 -17.86
CA GLN A 56 -7.27 -10.64 -19.17
C GLN A 56 -7.52 -12.14 -19.08
N ASP A 57 -7.07 -12.79 -18.00
CA ASP A 57 -7.31 -14.22 -17.74
C ASP A 57 -7.21 -14.47 -16.22
N PHE A 58 -7.77 -15.58 -15.74
CA PHE A 58 -7.72 -15.93 -14.32
C PHE A 58 -7.65 -17.44 -14.11
N SER A 59 -6.94 -17.84 -13.06
CA SER A 59 -6.81 -19.24 -12.69
C SER A 59 -8.09 -19.77 -12.05
N GLY A 60 -8.35 -21.05 -12.21
CA GLY A 60 -9.37 -21.75 -11.44
C GLY A 60 -9.82 -23.01 -12.12
N LEU A 61 -10.60 -23.82 -11.40
CA LEU A 61 -11.15 -25.06 -11.93
C LEU A 61 -12.51 -24.75 -12.58
N PRO A 62 -12.66 -24.82 -13.92
CA PRO A 62 -13.89 -24.39 -14.60
C PRO A 62 -15.14 -25.17 -14.17
N ASP A 63 -14.96 -26.43 -13.74
CA ASP A 63 -16.03 -27.30 -13.29
C ASP A 63 -16.32 -27.19 -11.78
N SER A 64 -15.47 -26.51 -11.01
CA SER A 64 -15.70 -26.30 -9.58
C SER A 64 -16.90 -25.38 -9.33
N VAL A 65 -17.44 -25.46 -8.12
CA VAL A 65 -18.55 -24.58 -7.69
C VAL A 65 -17.97 -23.34 -7.03
N LEU A 66 -18.32 -22.18 -7.57
CA LEU A 66 -18.04 -20.89 -6.93
C LEU A 66 -19.17 -20.57 -5.94
N ASP A 67 -18.94 -20.86 -4.67
CA ASP A 67 -19.99 -20.79 -3.65
C ASP A 67 -20.17 -19.36 -3.12
N ILE A 68 -21.13 -18.65 -3.72
CA ILE A 68 -21.55 -17.29 -3.34
C ILE A 68 -22.92 -17.35 -2.67
N ILE A 69 -23.15 -16.51 -1.67
CA ILE A 69 -24.46 -16.38 -1.00
C ILE A 69 -24.78 -14.89 -0.71
N PRO A 70 -26.03 -14.43 -0.96
CA PRO A 70 -26.45 -13.08 -0.59
C PRO A 70 -26.42 -12.87 0.93
N VAL A 71 -25.98 -11.69 1.38
CA VAL A 71 -25.87 -11.37 2.82
C VAL A 71 -27.21 -11.45 3.57
N ASP A 72 -28.31 -11.07 2.95
CA ASP A 72 -29.65 -11.16 3.55
C ASP A 72 -30.08 -12.61 3.79
N PHE A 73 -29.67 -13.55 2.94
CA PHE A 73 -29.90 -14.98 3.15
C PHE A 73 -29.09 -15.49 4.35
N VAL A 74 -27.87 -14.98 4.54
CA VAL A 74 -27.05 -15.31 5.72
C VAL A 74 -27.70 -14.79 6.99
N VAL A 75 -28.17 -13.55 7.00
CA VAL A 75 -28.86 -12.95 8.16
C VAL A 75 -30.12 -13.75 8.50
N ASN A 76 -30.96 -14.05 7.50
CA ASN A 76 -32.18 -14.82 7.70
C ASN A 76 -31.90 -16.25 8.20
N ALA A 77 -30.86 -16.90 7.68
CA ALA A 77 -30.42 -18.21 8.15
C ALA A 77 -29.96 -18.16 9.62
N VAL A 78 -29.21 -17.13 10.02
CA VAL A 78 -28.77 -16.96 11.42
C VAL A 78 -29.98 -16.81 12.34
N LEU A 79 -30.97 -16.00 11.97
CA LEU A 79 -32.19 -15.82 12.76
C LEU A 79 -32.98 -17.12 12.89
N ALA A 80 -33.17 -17.85 11.79
CA ALA A 80 -33.91 -19.11 11.80
C ALA A 80 -33.20 -20.21 12.61
N VAL A 81 -31.86 -20.30 12.50
CA VAL A 81 -31.05 -21.24 13.29
C VAL A 81 -31.08 -20.88 14.78
N ALA A 82 -31.03 -19.59 15.12
CA ALA A 82 -31.13 -19.14 16.51
C ALA A 82 -32.50 -19.47 17.12
N ALA A 83 -33.58 -19.38 16.34
CA ALA A 83 -34.93 -19.75 16.75
C ALA A 83 -35.17 -21.27 16.79
N SER A 84 -34.28 -22.07 16.19
CA SER A 84 -34.42 -23.52 16.02
C SER A 84 -33.23 -24.30 16.58
N PRO A 85 -33.02 -24.28 17.92
CA PRO A 85 -31.88 -24.97 18.53
C PRO A 85 -31.90 -26.49 18.24
N PRO A 86 -30.73 -27.16 18.19
CA PRO A 86 -30.65 -28.60 18.00
C PRO A 86 -31.47 -29.37 19.04
N PRO A 87 -32.37 -30.30 18.64
CA PRO A 87 -33.28 -30.97 19.58
C PRO A 87 -32.56 -31.93 20.53
N ASP A 88 -31.35 -32.39 20.17
CA ASP A 88 -30.51 -33.29 20.96
C ASP A 88 -29.42 -32.56 21.76
N ALA A 89 -29.47 -31.22 21.80
CA ALA A 89 -28.47 -30.33 22.43
C ALA A 89 -27.02 -30.53 21.94
N LYS A 90 -26.81 -31.35 20.91
CA LYS A 90 -25.49 -31.56 20.30
C LYS A 90 -25.14 -30.40 19.38
N PRO A 91 -23.87 -29.94 19.40
CA PRO A 91 -23.41 -28.93 18.45
C PRO A 91 -23.68 -29.32 17.00
N ARG A 92 -24.27 -28.42 16.23
CA ARG A 92 -24.51 -28.60 14.79
C ARG A 92 -23.91 -27.47 13.97
N ILE A 93 -23.38 -27.83 12.80
CA ILE A 93 -22.86 -26.88 11.82
C ILE A 93 -23.93 -26.68 10.74
N TYR A 94 -24.22 -25.43 10.42
CA TYR A 94 -25.16 -25.00 9.39
C TYR A 94 -24.37 -24.23 8.34
N HIS A 95 -24.06 -24.88 7.22
CA HIS A 95 -23.46 -24.19 6.09
C HIS A 95 -24.52 -23.36 5.37
N VAL A 96 -24.27 -22.07 5.22
CA VAL A 96 -25.09 -21.16 4.42
C VAL A 96 -24.37 -20.95 3.11
N ALA A 97 -24.72 -21.78 2.15
CA ALA A 97 -24.00 -21.95 0.90
C ALA A 97 -25.00 -22.25 -0.22
N SER A 98 -24.70 -21.84 -1.44
CA SER A 98 -25.54 -22.10 -2.60
C SER A 98 -25.16 -23.39 -3.33
N GLY A 99 -23.93 -23.88 -3.17
CA GLY A 99 -23.35 -24.87 -4.08
C GLY A 99 -24.07 -26.20 -4.22
N SER A 100 -24.68 -26.72 -3.15
CA SER A 100 -25.41 -27.99 -3.19
C SER A 100 -26.86 -27.86 -3.69
N ARG A 101 -27.43 -26.65 -3.71
CA ARG A 101 -28.85 -26.40 -3.98
C ARG A 101 -29.12 -25.54 -5.21
N ASN A 102 -28.24 -24.59 -5.50
CA ASN A 102 -28.26 -23.69 -6.66
C ASN A 102 -26.82 -23.45 -7.16
N PRO A 103 -26.17 -24.46 -7.79
CA PRO A 103 -24.73 -24.40 -8.10
C PRO A 103 -24.38 -23.34 -9.16
N LEU A 104 -23.46 -22.43 -8.83
CA LEU A 104 -22.75 -21.60 -9.82
C LEU A 104 -21.43 -22.27 -10.19
N ARG A 105 -21.35 -22.85 -11.40
CA ARG A 105 -20.07 -23.36 -11.91
C ARG A 105 -19.14 -22.21 -12.22
N TYR A 106 -17.86 -22.34 -11.87
CA TYR A 106 -16.88 -21.27 -12.05
C TYR A 106 -16.83 -20.78 -13.51
N ARG A 107 -16.95 -21.69 -14.49
CA ARG A 107 -17.00 -21.32 -15.92
C ARG A 107 -18.14 -20.37 -16.31
N ARG A 108 -19.27 -20.39 -15.59
CA ARG A 108 -20.42 -19.53 -15.87
C ARG A 108 -20.17 -18.09 -15.42
N PHE A 109 -19.30 -17.86 -14.45
CA PHE A 109 -19.00 -16.54 -13.91
C PHE A 109 -18.42 -15.57 -14.96
N PRO A 110 -17.33 -15.89 -15.69
CA PRO A 110 -16.83 -15.01 -16.74
C PRO A 110 -17.79 -14.88 -17.93
N ASP A 111 -18.65 -15.89 -18.19
CA ASP A 111 -19.69 -15.79 -19.23
C ASP A 111 -20.76 -14.76 -18.86
N ILE A 112 -21.25 -14.77 -17.61
CA ILE A 112 -22.15 -13.73 -17.09
C ILE A 112 -21.51 -12.35 -17.22
N GLY A 113 -20.24 -12.22 -16.84
CA GLY A 113 -19.49 -10.98 -16.97
C GLY A 113 -19.39 -10.50 -18.42
N ARG A 114 -19.08 -11.41 -19.35
CA ARG A 114 -18.98 -11.12 -20.79
C ARG A 114 -20.31 -10.70 -21.39
N GLU A 115 -21.38 -11.39 -21.04
CA GLU A 115 -22.75 -11.03 -21.45
C GLU A 115 -23.09 -9.62 -20.93
N TYR A 116 -22.88 -9.36 -19.64
CA TYR A 116 -23.18 -8.06 -19.03
C TYR A 116 -22.35 -6.91 -19.62
N PHE A 117 -21.02 -7.06 -19.69
CA PHE A 117 -20.14 -6.01 -20.21
C PHE A 117 -20.16 -5.91 -21.74
N GLY A 118 -20.61 -6.94 -22.45
CA GLY A 118 -20.89 -6.87 -23.88
C GLY A 118 -22.08 -5.94 -24.16
N GLU A 119 -23.14 -6.03 -23.35
CA GLU A 119 -24.30 -5.14 -23.44
C GLU A 119 -24.02 -3.75 -22.84
N LYS A 120 -23.29 -3.69 -21.72
CA LYS A 120 -23.02 -2.47 -20.93
C LYS A 120 -21.50 -2.28 -20.74
N PRO A 121 -20.74 -1.99 -21.82
CA PRO A 121 -19.29 -1.91 -21.73
C PRO A 121 -18.85 -0.74 -20.86
N LEU A 122 -17.81 -0.99 -20.05
CA LEU A 122 -17.05 0.10 -19.45
C LEU A 122 -16.27 0.83 -20.53
N ARG A 123 -16.00 2.12 -20.29
CA ARG A 123 -15.29 2.98 -21.23
C ARG A 123 -13.93 3.36 -20.70
N ASP A 124 -12.96 3.40 -21.60
CA ASP A 124 -11.60 3.87 -21.29
C ASP A 124 -11.55 5.40 -21.13
N ARG A 125 -10.35 5.95 -20.93
CA ARG A 125 -10.12 7.39 -20.78
C ARG A 125 -10.51 8.21 -22.02
N TYR A 126 -10.62 7.57 -23.18
CA TYR A 126 -10.99 8.18 -24.46
C TYR A 126 -12.46 7.96 -24.80
N GLY A 127 -13.23 7.33 -23.90
CA GLY A 127 -14.64 7.02 -24.11
C GLY A 127 -14.89 5.80 -24.99
N GLN A 128 -13.86 5.03 -25.36
CA GLN A 128 -14.00 3.82 -26.17
C GLN A 128 -14.46 2.64 -25.29
N ALA A 129 -15.32 1.78 -25.86
CA ALA A 129 -15.81 0.59 -25.17
C ALA A 129 -14.67 -0.42 -24.97
N ILE A 130 -14.51 -0.87 -23.73
CA ILE A 130 -13.55 -1.92 -23.35
C ILE A 130 -14.21 -3.27 -23.59
N GLY A 131 -13.53 -4.15 -24.33
CA GLY A 131 -13.97 -5.51 -24.56
C GLY A 131 -13.82 -6.39 -23.32
N ALA A 132 -14.78 -7.30 -23.10
CA ALA A 132 -14.69 -8.31 -22.05
C ALA A 132 -13.71 -9.43 -22.45
N PRO A 133 -12.76 -9.80 -21.58
CA PRO A 133 -11.77 -10.83 -21.90
C PRO A 133 -12.38 -12.23 -21.95
N THR A 134 -11.67 -13.17 -22.60
CA THR A 134 -12.01 -14.60 -22.60
C THR A 134 -11.00 -15.34 -21.72
N TRP A 135 -11.50 -16.03 -20.69
CA TRP A 135 -10.65 -16.77 -19.77
C TRP A 135 -10.40 -18.20 -20.24
N THR A 136 -9.16 -18.64 -20.12
CA THR A 136 -8.71 -19.98 -20.54
C THR A 136 -8.38 -20.90 -19.37
N TYR A 137 -8.50 -20.39 -18.14
CA TYR A 137 -8.23 -21.11 -16.89
C TYR A 137 -6.80 -21.68 -16.75
N PRO A 138 -5.74 -20.92 -17.08
CA PRO A 138 -4.36 -21.34 -16.85
C PRO A 138 -4.06 -21.50 -15.36
N THR A 139 -3.01 -22.24 -15.02
CA THR A 139 -2.61 -22.37 -13.62
C THR A 139 -2.12 -21.03 -13.06
N ARG A 140 -2.20 -20.83 -11.74
CA ARG A 140 -1.66 -19.62 -11.09
C ARG A 140 -0.18 -19.40 -11.40
N SER A 141 0.59 -20.49 -11.47
CA SER A 141 2.02 -20.45 -11.76
C SER A 141 2.29 -19.94 -13.19
N GLU A 142 1.51 -20.40 -14.17
CA GLU A 142 1.60 -19.97 -15.56
C GLU A 142 1.21 -18.51 -15.73
N LEU A 143 0.11 -18.07 -15.12
CA LEU A 143 -0.31 -16.66 -15.15
C LEU A 143 0.73 -15.75 -14.51
N ALA A 144 1.23 -16.12 -13.33
CA ALA A 144 2.24 -15.34 -12.64
C ALA A 144 3.54 -15.26 -13.46
N ALA A 145 3.95 -16.36 -14.10
CA ALA A 145 5.13 -16.39 -14.96
C ALA A 145 4.95 -15.51 -16.20
N ARG A 146 3.80 -15.61 -16.88
CA ARG A 146 3.46 -14.77 -18.05
C ARG A 146 3.42 -13.28 -17.67
N ALA A 147 2.73 -12.93 -16.59
CA ALA A 147 2.62 -11.55 -16.12
C ALA A 147 3.98 -10.97 -15.70
N ARG A 148 4.83 -11.73 -14.99
CA ARG A 148 6.19 -11.30 -14.64
C ARG A 148 7.08 -11.13 -15.86
N THR A 149 6.95 -12.01 -16.85
CA THR A 149 7.70 -11.91 -18.11
C THR A 149 7.30 -10.68 -18.88
N ALA A 150 6.00 -10.45 -19.04
CA ALA A 150 5.46 -9.24 -19.67
C ALA A 150 5.93 -7.98 -18.93
N LEU A 151 5.89 -7.99 -17.59
CA LEU A 151 6.35 -6.86 -16.77
C LEU A 151 7.82 -6.51 -17.04
N ARG A 152 8.70 -7.52 -17.06
CA ARG A 152 10.13 -7.32 -17.39
C ARG A 152 10.33 -6.74 -18.79
N VAL A 153 9.55 -7.22 -19.77
CA VAL A 153 9.61 -6.69 -21.15
C VAL A 153 9.15 -5.24 -21.19
N THR A 154 8.04 -4.91 -20.53
CA THR A 154 7.53 -3.53 -20.43
C THR A 154 8.50 -2.60 -19.72
N GLU A 155 9.13 -3.05 -18.63
CA GLU A 155 10.16 -2.28 -17.92
C GLU A 155 11.42 -2.06 -18.75
N ALA A 156 11.88 -3.08 -19.49
CA ALA A 156 13.00 -2.94 -20.41
C ALA A 156 12.68 -1.96 -21.54
N ALA A 157 11.47 -2.03 -22.11
CA ALA A 157 11.01 -1.08 -23.12
C ALA A 157 10.94 0.35 -22.56
N GLN A 158 10.42 0.53 -21.35
CA GLN A 158 10.37 1.82 -20.67
C GLN A 158 11.78 2.39 -20.46
N TRP A 159 12.72 1.58 -19.99
CA TRP A 159 14.13 1.96 -19.81
C TRP A 159 14.79 2.42 -21.10
N VAL A 160 14.47 1.78 -22.24
CA VAL A 160 14.94 2.19 -23.57
C VAL A 160 14.33 3.53 -23.97
N VAL A 161 13.01 3.69 -23.83
CA VAL A 161 12.29 4.93 -24.19
C VAL A 161 12.81 6.13 -23.41
N GLU A 162 13.11 5.96 -22.12
CA GLU A 162 13.64 7.03 -21.25
C GLU A 162 15.08 7.44 -21.58
N ARG A 163 15.87 6.57 -22.22
CA ARG A 163 17.28 6.82 -22.56
C ARG A 163 17.51 7.31 -23.98
N LEU A 164 16.53 7.16 -24.86
CA LEU A 164 16.61 7.69 -26.22
C LEU A 164 16.26 9.18 -26.22
N PRO A 165 16.93 10.02 -27.03
CA PRO A 165 16.65 11.45 -27.16
C PRO A 165 15.41 11.68 -28.05
N LEU A 166 14.33 10.94 -27.77
CA LEU A 166 13.04 11.13 -28.39
C LEU A 166 12.37 12.28 -27.64
N GLY A 167 12.23 13.44 -28.28
CA GLY A 167 11.60 14.62 -27.65
C GLY A 167 10.13 14.38 -27.23
N ALA A 168 9.35 15.45 -27.10
CA ALA A 168 7.95 15.41 -26.64
C ALA A 168 7.01 14.40 -27.38
N GLY A 169 7.41 13.88 -28.55
CA GLY A 169 6.70 12.82 -29.28
C GLY A 169 6.75 11.42 -28.65
N ALA A 170 7.61 11.15 -27.66
CA ALA A 170 7.67 9.85 -26.97
C ALA A 170 6.77 9.76 -25.71
N SER A 171 6.18 10.88 -25.27
CA SER A 171 5.27 10.89 -24.10
C SER A 171 4.13 9.87 -24.22
N PRO A 172 3.42 9.74 -25.37
CA PRO A 172 2.32 8.79 -25.49
C PRO A 172 2.76 7.33 -25.38
N LEU A 173 3.97 7.01 -25.87
CA LEU A 173 4.53 5.65 -25.77
C LEU A 173 4.90 5.31 -24.33
N SER A 174 5.57 6.24 -23.63
CA SER A 174 5.88 6.12 -22.20
C SER A 174 4.61 6.00 -21.35
N ASP A 175 3.58 6.80 -21.64
CA ASP A 175 2.29 6.74 -20.94
C ASP A 175 1.59 5.39 -21.14
N ASN A 176 1.66 4.83 -22.35
CA ASN A 176 1.11 3.51 -22.65
C ASN A 176 1.87 2.38 -21.95
N LEU A 177 3.22 2.45 -21.93
CA LEU A 177 4.06 1.49 -21.22
C LEU A 177 3.82 1.54 -19.72
N ASN A 178 3.68 2.73 -19.14
CA ASN A 178 3.31 2.90 -17.73
C ASN A 178 1.91 2.35 -17.43
N ALA A 179 0.92 2.64 -18.28
CA ALA A 179 -0.43 2.10 -18.12
C ALA A 179 -0.45 0.57 -18.20
N GLU A 180 0.34 -0.01 -19.11
CA GLU A 180 0.49 -1.45 -19.27
C GLU A 180 1.20 -2.08 -18.07
N ARG A 181 2.25 -1.43 -17.56
CA ARG A 181 2.94 -1.85 -16.33
C ARG A 181 1.95 -1.90 -15.16
N GLU A 182 1.22 -0.81 -14.92
CA GLU A 182 0.21 -0.75 -13.85
C GLU A 182 -0.88 -1.81 -14.04
N ARG A 183 -1.30 -2.08 -15.28
CA ARG A 183 -2.27 -3.13 -15.60
C ARG A 183 -1.75 -4.50 -15.18
N LEU A 184 -0.52 -4.83 -15.53
CA LEU A 184 0.14 -6.10 -15.19
C LEU A 184 0.36 -6.25 -13.68
N GLU A 185 0.83 -5.20 -13.01
CA GLU A 185 1.03 -5.18 -11.55
C GLU A 185 -0.29 -5.41 -10.81
N ARG A 186 -1.35 -4.66 -11.16
CA ARG A 186 -2.69 -4.83 -10.56
C ARG A 186 -3.26 -6.22 -10.82
N GLY A 187 -3.13 -6.73 -12.06
CA GLY A 187 -3.58 -8.06 -12.42
C GLY A 187 -2.87 -9.15 -11.61
N LEU A 188 -1.54 -9.05 -11.47
CA LEU A 188 -0.74 -9.99 -10.68
C LEU A 188 -1.13 -9.98 -9.20
N GLY A 189 -1.39 -8.80 -8.62
CA GLY A 189 -1.88 -8.67 -7.25
C GLY A 189 -3.21 -9.41 -7.04
N LEU A 190 -4.17 -9.24 -7.96
CA LEU A 190 -5.47 -9.93 -7.90
C LEU A 190 -5.32 -11.46 -8.01
N ILE A 191 -4.46 -11.95 -8.91
CA ILE A 191 -4.20 -13.39 -9.06
C ILE A 191 -3.58 -13.99 -7.79
N GLN A 192 -2.69 -13.25 -7.13
CA GLN A 192 -2.06 -13.71 -5.89
C GLN A 192 -3.06 -13.76 -4.74
N LEU A 193 -3.84 -12.70 -4.55
CA LEU A 193 -4.81 -12.56 -3.46
C LEU A 193 -5.99 -13.52 -3.61
N TYR A 194 -6.59 -13.59 -4.79
CA TYR A 194 -7.87 -14.29 -4.98
C TYR A 194 -7.74 -15.66 -5.64
N GLY A 195 -6.61 -15.99 -6.28
CA GLY A 195 -6.45 -17.24 -7.01
C GLY A 195 -6.56 -18.49 -6.13
N VAL A 196 -6.35 -18.39 -4.82
CA VAL A 196 -6.55 -19.54 -3.89
C VAL A 196 -8.01 -19.98 -3.86
N TYR A 197 -8.96 -19.04 -3.93
CA TYR A 197 -10.39 -19.35 -3.79
C TYR A 197 -10.98 -20.03 -5.03
N THR A 198 -10.36 -19.87 -6.20
CA THR A 198 -10.85 -20.44 -7.45
C THR A 198 -10.26 -21.82 -7.76
N GLU A 199 -9.32 -22.29 -6.94
CA GLU A 199 -8.70 -23.63 -7.02
C GLU A 199 -9.33 -24.63 -6.04
N VAL A 200 -10.31 -24.20 -5.22
CA VAL A 200 -11.00 -25.07 -4.27
C VAL A 200 -12.09 -25.87 -4.98
N ASP A 201 -12.00 -27.18 -4.92
CA ASP A 201 -13.06 -28.09 -5.37
C ASP A 201 -13.79 -28.71 -4.16
N CYS A 202 -14.78 -28.00 -3.65
CA CYS A 202 -15.62 -28.48 -2.56
C CYS A 202 -17.09 -28.09 -2.76
N ILE A 203 -17.99 -28.94 -2.28
CA ILE A 203 -19.41 -28.65 -2.18
C ILE A 203 -19.79 -28.67 -0.70
N PHE A 204 -20.28 -27.55 -0.18
CA PHE A 204 -20.72 -27.48 1.21
C PHE A 204 -22.08 -28.17 1.38
N ASP A 205 -22.17 -29.06 2.36
CA ASP A 205 -23.41 -29.73 2.71
C ASP A 205 -24.33 -28.80 3.53
N THR A 206 -25.51 -28.52 2.97
CA THR A 206 -26.52 -27.60 3.53
C THR A 206 -27.72 -28.33 4.12
N ARG A 207 -27.71 -29.67 4.22
CA ARG A 207 -28.86 -30.45 4.72
C ARG A 207 -29.39 -29.97 6.08
N ASN A 208 -28.50 -29.60 6.99
CA ASN A 208 -28.89 -29.05 8.30
C ASN A 208 -29.65 -27.72 8.15
N LEU A 209 -29.20 -26.82 7.29
CA LEU A 209 -29.86 -25.54 7.05
C LEU A 209 -31.22 -25.74 6.38
N ILE A 210 -31.30 -26.60 5.36
CA ILE A 210 -32.56 -26.88 4.66
C ILE A 210 -33.57 -27.57 5.58
N SER A 211 -33.11 -28.42 6.51
CA SER A 211 -34.00 -28.99 7.52
C SER A 211 -34.65 -27.97 8.46
N VAL A 212 -34.04 -26.78 8.61
CA VAL A 212 -34.64 -25.65 9.34
C VAL A 212 -35.63 -24.92 8.42
N TRP A 213 -35.24 -24.65 7.17
CA TRP A 213 -36.11 -24.04 6.15
C TRP A 213 -37.44 -24.80 5.97
N ASP A 214 -37.38 -26.12 5.83
CA ASP A 214 -38.54 -26.98 5.56
C ASP A 214 -39.54 -27.03 6.74
N LYS A 215 -39.12 -26.61 7.94
CA LYS A 215 -39.98 -26.53 9.13
C LYS A 215 -40.69 -25.19 9.29
N LEU A 216 -40.20 -24.15 8.62
CA LEU A 216 -40.80 -22.82 8.69
C LEU A 216 -42.17 -22.82 7.99
N SER A 217 -43.10 -22.04 8.54
CA SER A 217 -44.39 -21.83 7.88
C SER A 217 -44.21 -21.09 6.55
N PRO A 218 -45.17 -21.20 5.61
CA PRO A 218 -45.10 -20.45 4.35
C PRO A 218 -45.02 -18.92 4.55
N ALA A 219 -45.58 -18.40 5.64
CA ALA A 219 -45.47 -17.00 6.00
C ALA A 219 -44.03 -16.63 6.41
N GLU A 220 -43.40 -17.43 7.26
CA GLU A 220 -42.01 -17.22 7.69
C GLU A 220 -41.02 -17.41 6.54
N GLN A 221 -41.22 -18.40 5.68
CA GLN A 221 -40.40 -18.59 4.47
C GLN A 221 -40.46 -17.36 3.55
N LYS A 222 -41.63 -16.70 3.47
CA LYS A 222 -41.79 -15.47 2.70
C LYS A 222 -41.13 -14.26 3.38
N THR A 223 -41.19 -14.19 4.71
CA THR A 223 -40.61 -13.07 5.48
C THR A 223 -39.09 -13.18 5.61
N PHE A 224 -38.56 -14.39 5.79
CA PHE A 224 -37.14 -14.64 6.01
C PHE A 224 -36.61 -15.64 4.97
N PRO A 225 -36.56 -15.29 3.67
CA PRO A 225 -36.05 -16.20 2.65
C PRO A 225 -34.55 -16.47 2.86
N PHE A 226 -34.16 -17.74 2.88
CA PHE A 226 -32.76 -18.15 2.88
C PHE A 226 -32.48 -19.45 2.09
N ASP A 227 -33.44 -19.93 1.29
CA ASP A 227 -33.22 -21.04 0.36
C ASP A 227 -32.63 -20.53 -0.97
N PRO A 228 -31.37 -20.87 -1.33
CA PRO A 228 -30.74 -20.42 -2.56
C PRO A 228 -31.48 -20.79 -3.85
N ALA A 229 -32.41 -21.75 -3.82
CA ALA A 229 -33.27 -22.08 -4.97
C ALA A 229 -34.25 -20.96 -5.36
N LEU A 230 -34.43 -19.95 -4.51
CA LEU A 230 -35.39 -18.85 -4.72
C LEU A 230 -34.92 -17.79 -5.73
N TYR A 231 -33.66 -17.81 -6.17
CA TYR A 231 -33.13 -16.85 -7.15
C TYR A 231 -32.35 -17.52 -8.28
N THR A 232 -32.26 -16.85 -9.43
CA THR A 232 -31.41 -17.28 -10.53
C THR A 232 -30.11 -16.49 -10.54
N TRP A 233 -29.02 -17.14 -10.95
CA TRP A 233 -27.71 -16.47 -11.05
C TRP A 233 -27.70 -15.32 -12.03
N ASP A 234 -28.43 -15.45 -13.15
CA ASP A 234 -28.57 -14.37 -14.13
C ASP A 234 -29.21 -13.13 -13.50
N HIS A 235 -30.32 -13.28 -12.76
CA HIS A 235 -30.96 -12.16 -12.07
C HIS A 235 -30.02 -11.57 -10.99
N TYR A 236 -29.54 -12.41 -10.08
CA TYR A 236 -28.71 -11.95 -8.97
C TYR A 236 -27.43 -11.24 -9.45
N MET A 237 -26.72 -11.81 -10.42
CA MET A 237 -25.46 -11.24 -10.89
C MET A 237 -25.67 -10.01 -11.79
N LYS A 238 -26.56 -10.10 -12.79
CA LYS A 238 -26.70 -9.05 -13.81
C LYS A 238 -27.58 -7.89 -13.35
N ASP A 239 -28.61 -8.15 -12.56
CA ASP A 239 -29.57 -7.11 -12.15
C ASP A 239 -29.26 -6.52 -10.78
N VAL A 240 -28.57 -7.27 -9.92
CA VAL A 240 -28.30 -6.85 -8.53
C VAL A 240 -26.82 -6.59 -8.28
N HIS A 241 -25.98 -7.63 -8.35
CA HIS A 241 -24.60 -7.58 -7.85
C HIS A 241 -23.65 -6.76 -8.72
N ILE A 242 -23.52 -7.06 -10.03
CA ILE A 242 -22.62 -6.32 -10.93
C ILE A 242 -23.00 -4.82 -11.01
N PRO A 243 -24.28 -4.44 -11.18
CA PRO A 243 -24.68 -3.02 -11.12
C PRO A 243 -24.28 -2.34 -9.81
N THR A 244 -24.37 -3.06 -8.69
CA THR A 244 -23.94 -2.57 -7.37
C THR A 244 -22.45 -2.31 -7.32
N VAL A 245 -21.62 -3.25 -7.79
CA VAL A 245 -20.16 -3.09 -7.90
C VAL A 245 -19.81 -1.84 -8.71
N LEU A 246 -20.50 -1.61 -9.84
CA LEU A 246 -20.28 -0.42 -10.67
C LEU A 246 -20.75 0.87 -9.98
N ARG A 247 -21.90 0.85 -9.29
CA ARG A 247 -22.40 1.98 -8.51
C ARG A 247 -21.43 2.35 -7.39
N MET A 248 -20.97 1.36 -6.62
CA MET A 248 -20.02 1.56 -5.53
C MET A 248 -18.67 2.05 -6.06
N SER A 249 -18.15 1.48 -7.15
CA SER A 249 -16.95 2.01 -7.80
C SER A 249 -17.14 3.46 -8.25
N ARG A 250 -18.30 3.83 -8.80
CA ARG A 250 -18.60 5.22 -9.18
C ARG A 250 -18.76 6.14 -7.99
N GLN A 251 -19.36 5.69 -6.89
CA GLN A 251 -19.50 6.46 -5.65
C GLN A 251 -18.16 6.64 -4.96
N GLU A 252 -17.32 5.61 -4.91
CA GLU A 252 -15.95 5.69 -4.45
C GLU A 252 -15.14 6.63 -5.35
N THR A 253 -15.30 6.50 -6.68
CA THR A 253 -14.71 7.42 -7.65
C THR A 253 -15.29 8.83 -7.55
N ALA A 254 -16.56 9.02 -7.19
CA ALA A 254 -17.25 10.31 -7.10
C ALA A 254 -16.96 11.03 -5.78
N ALA A 255 -16.88 10.29 -4.67
CA ALA A 255 -16.32 10.74 -3.40
C ALA A 255 -14.84 11.13 -3.58
N ARG A 256 -14.11 10.41 -4.46
CA ARG A 256 -12.80 10.81 -4.96
C ARG A 256 -12.85 11.96 -5.99
N ARG A 257 -13.94 12.16 -6.75
CA ARG A 257 -14.11 13.26 -7.74
C ARG A 257 -14.57 14.58 -7.13
N GLY A 258 -15.25 14.57 -5.98
CA GLY A 258 -15.36 15.75 -5.11
C GLY A 258 -13.99 16.23 -4.63
N LYS A 259 -12.98 15.38 -4.76
CA LYS A 259 -11.55 15.64 -4.62
C LYS A 259 -10.78 15.47 -5.94
N GLN A 260 -11.39 15.67 -7.12
CA GLN A 260 -10.56 15.82 -8.33
C GLN A 260 -9.78 17.12 -8.21
N PRO A 261 -8.44 17.08 -8.33
CA PRO A 261 -7.71 18.28 -8.67
C PRO A 261 -8.15 18.66 -10.08
N THR A 262 -8.79 19.82 -10.21
CA THR A 262 -8.65 20.53 -11.48
C THR A 262 -7.14 20.64 -11.71
N GLY A 263 -6.66 20.42 -12.92
CA GLY A 263 -5.27 20.74 -13.32
C GLY A 263 -5.00 22.25 -13.27
N SER A 264 -5.60 22.95 -12.32
CA SER A 264 -5.41 24.35 -12.05
C SER A 264 -4.21 24.50 -11.13
N THR A 265 -3.22 25.22 -11.62
CA THR A 265 -2.11 25.78 -10.84
C THR A 265 -2.55 26.96 -9.95
N LEU A 266 -3.86 27.22 -9.83
CA LEU A 266 -4.36 28.24 -8.91
C LEU A 266 -4.33 27.74 -7.47
N VAL A 267 -3.60 28.47 -6.64
CA VAL A 267 -3.59 28.35 -5.18
C VAL A 267 -5.03 28.43 -4.68
N LYS A 268 -5.56 27.34 -4.11
CA LYS A 268 -6.85 27.36 -3.40
C LYS A 268 -6.79 28.44 -2.30
N ALA A 269 -7.84 29.26 -2.22
CA ALA A 269 -7.91 30.42 -1.33
C ALA A 269 -7.66 30.08 0.15
N ALA A 270 -7.18 31.08 0.89
CA ALA A 270 -6.50 31.09 2.19
C ALA A 270 -7.16 30.42 3.42
N GLY A 271 -8.24 29.64 3.27
CA GLY A 271 -8.91 28.95 4.39
C GLY A 271 -8.23 27.65 4.86
N ASP A 272 -7.64 26.88 3.93
CA ASP A 272 -7.06 25.56 4.21
C ASP A 272 -5.55 25.54 3.91
N SER A 273 -4.74 26.33 4.64
CA SER A 273 -3.27 26.24 4.57
C SER A 273 -2.73 25.28 5.64
N VAL A 274 -1.54 24.67 5.46
CA VAL A 274 -0.92 23.93 6.58
C VAL A 274 -0.69 24.86 7.76
N ARG A 275 -0.36 26.12 7.47
CA ARG A 275 -0.24 27.17 8.47
C ARG A 275 -1.53 27.37 9.27
N SER A 276 -2.71 27.40 8.63
CA SER A 276 -3.97 27.47 9.39
C SER A 276 -4.23 26.20 10.21
N ALA A 277 -3.82 25.03 9.73
CA ALA A 277 -3.88 23.79 10.50
C ALA A 277 -2.94 23.80 11.73
N ILE A 278 -1.77 24.41 11.61
CA ILE A 278 -0.82 24.64 12.70
C ILE A 278 -1.41 25.65 13.69
N ASP A 279 -1.88 26.80 13.21
CA ASP A 279 -2.43 27.87 14.05
C ASP A 279 -3.64 27.39 14.88
N ARG A 280 -4.49 26.52 14.31
CA ARG A 280 -5.62 25.88 15.02
C ARG A 280 -5.21 25.00 16.20
N ARG A 281 -3.96 24.53 16.21
CA ARG A 281 -3.39 23.63 17.23
C ARG A 281 -2.31 24.31 18.08
N SER A 282 -2.11 25.61 17.88
CA SER A 282 -1.12 26.37 18.62
C SER A 282 -1.37 26.31 20.13
N GLY A 283 -0.30 26.10 20.89
CA GLY A 283 -0.32 25.94 22.34
C GLY A 283 -0.56 24.51 22.83
N ARG A 284 -0.76 23.54 21.94
CA ARG A 284 -0.95 22.13 22.28
C ARG A 284 0.37 21.36 22.25
N SER A 285 0.77 20.81 23.39
CA SER A 285 1.97 19.97 23.51
C SER A 285 1.77 18.51 23.09
N ASP A 286 0.51 18.08 22.95
CA ASP A 286 0.11 16.73 22.54
C ASP A 286 0.06 16.54 21.01
N VAL A 287 0.53 17.52 20.25
CA VAL A 287 0.56 17.49 18.79
C VAL A 287 1.96 17.19 18.30
N LEU A 288 2.08 16.18 17.42
CA LEU A 288 3.33 15.80 16.79
C LEU A 288 3.42 16.36 15.37
N ALA A 289 4.62 16.79 14.98
CA ALA A 289 5.00 17.00 13.59
C ALA A 289 6.19 16.10 13.25
N VAL A 290 5.92 15.02 12.53
CA VAL A 290 6.95 14.06 12.10
C VAL A 290 7.43 14.39 10.69
N PHE A 291 8.74 14.39 10.48
CA PHE A 291 9.38 14.68 9.20
C PHE A 291 10.27 13.52 8.78
N ASP A 292 10.06 13.02 7.57
CA ASP A 292 11.13 12.33 6.85
C ASP A 292 12.26 13.34 6.50
N VAL A 293 13.47 12.83 6.30
CA VAL A 293 14.67 13.65 6.06
C VAL A 293 15.10 13.63 4.60
N ASP A 294 15.41 12.44 4.08
CA ASP A 294 16.00 12.24 2.74
C ASP A 294 14.94 12.32 1.63
N GLY A 295 14.99 13.37 0.82
CA GLY A 295 13.96 13.67 -0.19
C GLY A 295 12.91 14.66 0.30
N THR A 296 12.73 14.77 1.62
CA THR A 296 11.74 15.64 2.27
C THR A 296 12.33 16.94 2.81
N LEU A 297 13.30 16.88 3.73
CA LEU A 297 13.97 18.07 4.28
C LEU A 297 15.24 18.43 3.50
N VAL A 298 15.86 17.44 2.86
CA VAL A 298 17.14 17.56 2.14
C VAL A 298 17.05 16.80 0.83
N GLU A 299 17.49 17.41 -0.29
CA GLU A 299 17.51 16.79 -1.61
C GLU A 299 18.68 15.80 -1.77
N THR A 300 18.65 14.69 -1.02
CA THR A 300 19.73 13.71 -1.00
C THR A 300 19.20 12.33 -0.63
N ASN A 301 20.08 11.33 -0.59
CA ASN A 301 19.79 9.98 -0.13
C ASN A 301 20.99 9.37 0.61
N VAL A 302 20.75 8.25 1.28
CA VAL A 302 21.75 7.52 2.07
C VAL A 302 22.99 7.08 1.27
N VAL A 303 22.85 6.87 -0.05
CA VAL A 303 23.96 6.48 -0.93
C VAL A 303 24.89 7.64 -1.19
N GLU A 304 24.36 8.85 -1.40
CA GLU A 304 25.17 10.06 -1.61
C GLU A 304 26.03 10.40 -0.38
N TYR A 305 25.46 10.28 0.83
CA TYR A 305 26.21 10.48 2.07
C TYR A 305 27.34 9.46 2.21
N PHE A 306 27.04 8.18 2.03
CA PHE A 306 28.04 7.12 2.09
C PHE A 306 29.16 7.35 1.07
N LEU A 307 28.81 7.67 -0.17
CA LEU A 307 29.77 7.93 -1.24
C LEU A 307 30.69 9.08 -0.87
N TRP A 308 30.13 10.20 -0.41
CA TRP A 308 30.94 11.35 0.00
C TRP A 308 31.87 10.99 1.16
N MET A 309 31.37 10.32 2.20
CA MET A 309 32.17 9.94 3.38
C MET A 309 33.31 8.98 3.01
N ARG A 310 33.04 7.98 2.15
CA ARG A 310 34.06 7.01 1.69
C ARG A 310 35.14 7.68 0.85
N LEU A 311 34.75 8.47 -0.16
CA LEU A 311 35.71 9.20 -0.99
C LEU A 311 36.54 10.19 -0.17
N ARG A 312 35.95 10.79 0.86
CA ARG A 312 36.61 11.70 1.80
C ARG A 312 37.63 10.99 2.72
N ALA A 313 37.44 9.70 2.97
CA ALA A 313 38.22 8.87 3.87
C ALA A 313 39.35 8.07 3.20
N GLN A 314 39.52 8.17 1.88
CA GLN A 314 40.49 7.35 1.13
C GLN A 314 41.28 8.16 0.10
N PRO A 315 42.51 7.74 -0.26
CA PRO A 315 43.31 8.37 -1.31
C PRO A 315 42.57 8.46 -2.66
N LEU A 316 42.93 9.47 -3.45
CA LEU A 316 42.35 9.69 -4.79
C LEU A 316 42.59 8.50 -5.74
N GLU A 317 43.68 7.77 -5.51
CA GLU A 317 44.11 6.58 -6.27
C GLU A 317 43.11 5.42 -6.13
N ASP A 318 42.41 5.34 -5.00
CA ASP A 318 41.45 4.28 -4.67
C ASP A 318 40.01 4.62 -5.11
N TRP A 319 39.77 5.83 -5.61
CA TRP A 319 38.44 6.23 -6.06
C TRP A 319 37.91 5.35 -7.20
N PRO A 320 38.68 5.04 -8.26
CA PRO A 320 38.16 4.26 -9.38
C PRO A 320 37.75 2.83 -8.99
N SER A 321 38.52 2.17 -8.12
CA SER A 321 38.22 0.81 -7.65
C SER A 321 36.96 0.78 -6.79
N PHE A 322 36.84 1.72 -5.85
CA PHE A 322 35.64 1.87 -5.02
C PHE A 322 34.39 2.19 -5.85
N MET A 323 34.49 3.12 -6.80
CA MET A 323 33.36 3.43 -7.69
C MET A 323 32.95 2.22 -8.54
N ALA A 324 33.90 1.42 -9.01
CA ALA A 324 33.61 0.21 -9.77
C ALA A 324 32.89 -0.86 -8.91
N GLU A 325 33.23 -0.96 -7.62
CA GLU A 325 32.53 -1.83 -6.67
C GLU A 325 31.10 -1.37 -6.41
N MET A 326 30.89 -0.08 -6.14
CA MET A 326 29.54 0.50 -5.98
C MET A 326 28.67 0.29 -7.22
N LEU A 327 29.23 0.51 -8.42
CA LEU A 327 28.51 0.30 -9.68
C LEU A 327 28.15 -1.18 -9.92
N ARG A 328 28.93 -2.12 -9.39
CA ARG A 328 28.66 -3.55 -9.48
C ARG A 328 27.46 -3.97 -8.63
N GLU A 329 27.32 -3.42 -7.43
CA GLU A 329 26.20 -3.71 -6.53
C GLU A 329 24.94 -2.86 -6.85
N ALA A 330 25.09 -1.73 -7.54
CA ALA A 330 23.99 -0.82 -7.85
C ALA A 330 22.74 -1.48 -8.48
N PRO A 331 22.84 -2.42 -9.46
CA PRO A 331 21.65 -3.09 -10.00
C PRO A 331 20.86 -3.87 -8.96
N ARG A 332 21.54 -4.50 -8.00
CA ARG A 332 20.91 -5.23 -6.90
C ARG A 332 20.18 -4.27 -5.96
N TRP A 333 20.82 -3.16 -5.59
CA TRP A 333 20.19 -2.16 -4.73
C TRP A 333 18.97 -1.51 -5.38
N LEU A 334 19.05 -1.15 -6.68
CA LEU A 334 17.92 -0.63 -7.44
C LEU A 334 16.76 -1.64 -7.51
N TYR A 335 17.08 -2.93 -7.65
CA TYR A 335 16.08 -4.00 -7.61
C TYR A 335 15.39 -4.09 -6.24
N LEU A 336 16.17 -4.05 -5.16
CA LEU A 336 15.63 -4.12 -3.80
C LEU A 336 14.83 -2.87 -3.45
N GLU A 337 15.30 -1.67 -3.78
CA GLU A 337 14.63 -0.40 -3.49
C GLU A 337 13.23 -0.35 -4.11
N ARG A 338 13.06 -0.88 -5.32
CA ARG A 338 11.76 -0.96 -6.02
C ARG A 338 10.77 -1.91 -5.35
N ARG A 339 11.25 -2.90 -4.61
CA ARG A 339 10.45 -3.97 -3.99
C ARG A 339 10.20 -3.73 -2.51
N SER A 340 11.24 -3.38 -1.77
CA SER A 340 11.22 -3.17 -0.33
C SER A 340 12.37 -2.24 0.09
N ARG A 341 12.03 -1.03 0.54
CA ARG A 341 13.00 -0.06 1.07
C ARG A 341 13.76 -0.61 2.29
N ALA A 342 13.12 -1.45 3.10
CA ALA A 342 13.75 -2.12 4.24
C ALA A 342 14.81 -3.16 3.81
N GLU A 343 14.55 -3.94 2.74
CA GLU A 343 15.53 -4.88 2.20
C GLU A 343 16.71 -4.15 1.54
N PHE A 344 16.44 -3.05 0.83
CA PHE A 344 17.47 -2.16 0.30
C PHE A 344 18.38 -1.65 1.41
N GLN A 345 17.83 -1.06 2.48
CA GLN A 345 18.64 -0.52 3.58
C GLN A 345 19.49 -1.60 4.25
N ARG A 346 18.93 -2.78 4.54
CA ARG A 346 19.71 -3.92 5.06
C ARG A 346 20.86 -4.31 4.14
N SER A 347 20.60 -4.38 2.83
CA SER A 347 21.62 -4.77 1.86
C SER A 347 22.67 -3.68 1.63
N PHE A 348 22.27 -2.40 1.72
CA PHE A 348 23.15 -1.26 1.51
C PHE A 348 24.03 -1.02 2.74
N TYR A 349 23.50 -1.13 3.96
CA TYR A 349 24.27 -0.89 5.17
C TYR A 349 25.36 -1.94 5.45
N ARG A 350 25.32 -3.09 4.76
CA ARG A 350 26.46 -4.01 4.71
C ARG A 350 27.75 -3.38 4.18
N GLN A 351 27.65 -2.28 3.42
CA GLN A 351 28.83 -1.55 2.95
C GLN A 351 29.59 -0.81 4.07
N TYR A 352 28.99 -0.71 5.26
CA TYR A 352 29.65 -0.14 6.45
C TYR A 352 30.42 -1.20 7.26
N ASP A 353 30.36 -2.48 6.88
CA ASP A 353 31.07 -3.55 7.60
C ASP A 353 32.59 -3.29 7.65
N GLY A 354 33.15 -3.39 8.85
CA GLY A 354 34.57 -3.16 9.13
C GLY A 354 34.99 -1.69 9.24
N LEU A 355 34.11 -0.72 8.94
CA LEU A 355 34.42 0.70 9.06
C LEU A 355 34.51 1.14 10.53
N ASP A 356 35.44 2.05 10.81
CA ASP A 356 35.61 2.63 12.15
C ASP A 356 34.45 3.60 12.46
N TYR A 357 33.77 3.37 13.59
CA TYR A 357 32.57 4.13 13.96
C TYR A 357 32.89 5.61 14.21
N GLU A 358 33.98 5.91 14.91
CA GLU A 358 34.37 7.29 15.23
C GLU A 358 34.80 8.07 13.98
N VAL A 359 35.45 7.41 13.03
CA VAL A 359 35.76 8.00 11.72
C VAL A 359 34.47 8.34 10.97
N MET A 360 33.49 7.43 10.95
CA MET A 360 32.21 7.68 10.29
C MET A 360 31.39 8.76 10.98
N ARG A 361 31.37 8.79 12.31
CA ARG A 361 30.72 9.84 13.11
C ARG A 361 31.32 11.22 12.84
N ARG A 362 32.66 11.32 12.78
CA ARG A 362 33.36 12.56 12.41
C ARG A 362 32.98 13.00 10.99
N LEU A 363 33.01 12.08 10.04
CA LEU A 363 32.71 12.38 8.64
C LEU A 363 31.23 12.77 8.44
N GLY A 364 30.30 12.17 9.17
CA GLY A 364 28.91 12.60 9.19
C GLY A 364 28.73 14.04 9.68
N ARG A 365 29.45 14.45 10.73
CA ARG A 365 29.49 15.86 11.18
C ARG A 365 30.08 16.79 10.12
N GLU A 366 31.12 16.38 9.38
CA GLU A 366 31.63 17.15 8.24
C GLU A 366 30.60 17.22 7.08
N ALA A 367 29.88 16.12 6.84
CA ALA A 367 28.88 16.00 5.78
C ALA A 367 27.69 16.94 6.00
N LEU A 368 27.37 17.32 7.24
CA LEU A 368 26.36 18.34 7.54
C LEU A 368 26.61 19.63 6.72
N ASN A 369 27.84 20.15 6.76
CA ASN A 369 28.19 21.37 6.03
C ASN A 369 28.46 21.12 4.54
N ALA A 370 29.12 19.99 4.22
CA ALA A 370 29.58 19.70 2.88
C ALA A 370 28.46 19.18 1.93
N VAL A 371 27.43 18.55 2.51
CA VAL A 371 26.35 17.87 1.79
C VAL A 371 24.99 18.40 2.23
N THR A 372 24.63 18.21 3.49
CA THR A 372 23.25 18.44 4.00
C THR A 372 22.80 19.88 3.85
N LEU A 373 23.53 20.86 4.39
CA LEU A 373 23.15 22.27 4.38
C LEU A 373 23.15 22.89 2.97
N ARG A 374 23.89 22.30 2.03
CA ARG A 374 23.85 22.73 0.62
C ARG A 374 22.59 22.26 -0.08
N ARG A 375 21.99 21.17 0.38
CA ARG A 375 20.83 20.52 -0.26
C ARG A 375 19.54 20.62 0.54
N VAL A 376 19.57 21.39 1.63
CA VAL A 376 18.40 21.61 2.48
C VAL A 376 17.32 22.39 1.75
N TYR A 377 16.06 22.02 2.00
CA TYR A 377 14.89 22.81 1.60
C TYR A 377 14.60 23.89 2.65
N PRO A 378 14.78 25.20 2.34
CA PRO A 378 14.54 26.27 3.30
C PRO A 378 13.09 26.31 3.80
N GLU A 379 12.15 25.87 2.97
CA GLU A 379 10.73 25.68 3.26
C GLU A 379 10.52 24.70 4.42
N GLY A 380 11.18 23.53 4.37
CA GLY A 380 11.10 22.52 5.44
C GLY A 380 11.65 23.07 6.77
N MET A 381 12.77 23.79 6.70
CA MET A 381 13.35 24.45 7.88
C MET A 381 12.42 25.52 8.48
N ARG A 382 11.69 26.27 7.63
CA ARG A 382 10.64 27.19 8.10
C ARG A 382 9.50 26.42 8.76
N ARG A 383 9.06 25.31 8.17
CA ARG A 383 7.95 24.51 8.67
C ARG A 383 8.24 23.89 10.04
N ILE A 384 9.46 23.39 10.25
CA ILE A 384 9.92 22.93 11.57
C ILE A 384 9.84 24.06 12.60
N ARG A 385 10.34 25.26 12.26
CA ARG A 385 10.25 26.43 13.16
C ARG A 385 8.81 26.86 13.44
N GLU A 386 7.91 26.75 12.47
CA GLU A 386 6.49 27.03 12.65
C GLU A 386 5.86 26.07 13.68
N HIS A 387 6.13 24.77 13.58
CA HIS A 387 5.68 23.78 14.56
C HIS A 387 6.25 24.00 15.96
N LYS A 388 7.56 24.26 16.07
CA LYS A 388 8.21 24.56 17.36
C LYS A 388 7.60 25.79 18.02
N ARG A 389 7.33 26.86 17.26
CA ARG A 389 6.67 28.08 17.77
C ARG A 389 5.22 27.85 18.19
N ALA A 390 4.53 26.90 17.56
CA ALA A 390 3.18 26.51 17.92
C ALA A 390 3.14 25.59 19.17
N GLY A 391 4.30 25.21 19.72
CA GLY A 391 4.39 24.33 20.90
C GLY A 391 4.22 22.84 20.60
N HIS A 392 4.28 22.45 19.32
CA HIS A 392 4.17 21.04 18.92
C HIS A 392 5.48 20.30 19.19
N HIS A 393 5.40 19.00 19.47
CA HIS A 393 6.55 18.10 19.42
C HIS A 393 6.99 17.91 17.97
N VAL A 394 8.31 17.89 17.74
CA VAL A 394 8.88 17.69 16.40
C VAL A 394 9.84 16.50 16.44
N LEU A 395 9.59 15.54 15.54
CA LEU A 395 10.38 14.33 15.40
C LEU A 395 10.90 14.22 13.96
N LEU A 396 12.18 13.90 13.80
CA LEU A 396 12.70 13.39 12.54
C LEU A 396 12.60 11.86 12.56
N LEU A 397 11.94 11.25 11.57
CA LEU A 397 11.84 9.80 11.44
C LEU A 397 12.44 9.41 10.09
N THR A 398 13.63 8.80 10.10
CA THR A 398 14.38 8.53 8.86
C THR A 398 15.02 7.15 8.81
N GLY A 399 15.15 6.62 7.60
CA GLY A 399 15.91 5.41 7.33
C GLY A 399 17.42 5.60 7.38
N ALA A 400 17.92 6.83 7.41
CA ALA A 400 19.34 7.17 7.47
C ALA A 400 20.00 6.70 8.78
N LEU A 401 21.33 6.56 8.76
CA LEU A 401 22.10 6.22 9.95
C LEU A 401 22.24 7.43 10.90
N ASP A 402 22.29 7.13 12.19
CA ASP A 402 22.63 8.04 13.29
C ASP A 402 23.77 9.00 12.94
N VAL A 403 24.90 8.46 12.46
CA VAL A 403 26.11 9.25 12.13
C VAL A 403 25.84 10.36 11.11
N VAL A 404 24.83 10.21 10.25
CA VAL A 404 24.45 11.19 9.22
C VAL A 404 23.40 12.17 9.72
N VAL A 405 22.37 11.69 10.43
CA VAL A 405 21.19 12.50 10.76
C VAL A 405 21.30 13.22 12.10
N GLU A 406 21.99 12.66 13.10
CA GLU A 406 22.14 13.28 14.42
C GLU A 406 22.67 14.72 14.35
N PRO A 407 23.70 15.06 13.54
CA PRO A 407 24.18 16.44 13.44
C PRO A 407 23.10 17.43 12.96
N LEU A 408 22.17 16.98 12.11
CA LEU A 408 21.05 17.79 11.65
C LEU A 408 19.99 17.94 12.75
N ALA A 409 19.69 16.86 13.48
CA ALA A 409 18.76 16.88 14.61
C ALA A 409 19.24 17.80 15.74
N GLU A 410 20.53 17.71 16.09
CA GLU A 410 21.21 18.62 17.03
C GLU A 410 21.10 20.08 16.60
N LEU A 411 21.40 20.38 15.33
CA LEU A 411 21.32 21.75 14.79
C LEU A 411 19.89 22.32 14.84
N LEU A 412 18.88 21.48 14.65
CA LEU A 412 17.48 21.88 14.68
C LEU A 412 16.88 21.85 16.09
N GLU A 413 17.60 21.30 17.05
CA GLU A 413 17.16 21.01 18.43
C GLU A 413 15.82 20.26 18.41
N VAL A 414 15.81 19.10 17.74
CA VAL A 414 14.66 18.19 17.62
C VAL A 414 15.11 16.76 17.89
N GLU A 415 14.15 15.90 18.24
CA GLU A 415 14.41 14.47 18.40
C GLU A 415 14.50 13.77 17.05
N VAL A 416 15.20 12.64 17.01
CA VAL A 416 15.35 11.82 15.82
C VAL A 416 15.22 10.34 16.17
N ASP A 417 14.44 9.63 15.37
CA ASP A 417 14.39 8.16 15.32
C ASP A 417 14.97 7.73 13.96
N CYS A 418 16.03 6.92 14.02
CA CYS A 418 16.85 6.60 12.86
C CYS A 418 17.45 5.18 12.94
N ALA A 419 18.13 4.77 11.87
CA ALA A 419 18.77 3.47 11.81
C ALA A 419 20.10 3.47 12.58
N HIS A 420 20.35 2.40 13.35
CA HIS A 420 21.61 2.18 14.07
C HIS A 420 22.25 0.87 13.64
N LEU A 421 23.57 0.86 13.44
CA LEU A 421 24.34 -0.35 13.19
C LEU A 421 24.88 -0.96 14.48
N LEU A 422 24.99 -2.28 14.51
CA LEU A 422 25.72 -2.99 15.56
C LEU A 422 27.20 -2.62 15.46
N GLU A 423 27.81 -2.43 16.62
CA GLU A 423 29.22 -2.15 16.76
C GLU A 423 29.92 -3.31 17.47
N LYS A 424 31.13 -3.63 17.01
CA LYS A 424 32.03 -4.56 17.67
C LYS A 424 33.46 -4.03 17.62
N ASP A 425 34.07 -3.86 18.78
CA ASP A 425 35.47 -3.41 18.94
C ASP A 425 35.77 -2.07 18.21
N GLY A 426 34.86 -1.08 18.29
CA GLY A 426 35.03 0.22 17.61
C GLY A 426 34.65 0.21 16.12
N ARG A 427 34.20 -0.92 15.58
CA ARG A 427 33.88 -1.09 14.16
C ARG A 427 32.42 -1.43 13.93
N MET A 428 31.85 -0.84 12.88
CA MET A 428 30.52 -1.16 12.39
C MET A 428 30.50 -2.55 11.77
N THR A 429 29.50 -3.37 12.07
CA THR A 429 29.35 -4.74 11.52
C THR A 429 28.53 -4.79 10.22
N GLY A 430 27.95 -3.65 9.83
CA GLY A 430 26.99 -3.54 8.73
C GLY A 430 25.62 -4.18 9.02
N ASP A 431 25.42 -4.79 10.20
CA ASP A 431 24.12 -5.27 10.66
C ASP A 431 23.37 -4.19 11.43
N LEU A 432 22.06 -4.09 11.22
CA LEU A 432 21.21 -3.17 11.97
C LEU A 432 20.91 -3.69 13.38
N GLN A 433 20.87 -2.81 14.38
CA GLN A 433 20.49 -3.14 15.76
C GLN A 433 19.01 -3.51 15.89
N SER A 434 18.16 -2.89 15.05
CA SER A 434 16.72 -3.08 14.99
C SER A 434 16.25 -3.11 13.53
N PRO A 435 15.02 -3.57 13.23
CA PRO A 435 14.45 -3.41 11.90
C PRO A 435 14.53 -1.93 11.46
N PRO A 436 14.95 -1.65 10.21
CA PRO A 436 15.09 -0.28 9.76
C PRO A 436 13.73 0.45 9.78
N PRO A 437 13.69 1.75 10.11
CA PRO A 437 12.49 2.58 10.03
C PRO A 437 12.15 2.85 8.55
N ALA A 438 11.57 1.85 7.89
CA ALA A 438 11.16 1.88 6.49
C ALA A 438 9.86 1.11 6.27
N GLY A 439 8.96 1.66 5.44
CA GLY A 439 7.68 1.02 5.16
C GLY A 439 6.78 0.97 6.40
N GLU A 440 6.15 -0.19 6.63
CA GLU A 440 5.24 -0.38 7.76
C GLU A 440 5.90 -0.18 9.13
N ALA A 441 7.21 -0.44 9.26
CA ALA A 441 7.93 -0.22 10.52
C ALA A 441 7.85 1.24 10.98
N ARG A 442 7.78 2.21 10.06
CA ARG A 442 7.63 3.63 10.42
C ARG A 442 6.28 3.93 11.10
N ALA A 443 5.21 3.24 10.70
CA ALA A 443 3.92 3.39 11.34
C ALA A 443 3.97 2.90 12.79
N THR A 444 4.51 1.70 13.02
CA THR A 444 4.66 1.14 14.36
C THR A 444 5.54 2.01 15.25
N LEU A 445 6.71 2.44 14.76
CA LEU A 445 7.61 3.33 15.52
C LEU A 445 6.93 4.65 15.87
N LEU A 446 6.18 5.24 14.93
CA LEU A 446 5.44 6.47 15.19
C LEU A 446 4.33 6.28 16.24
N GLU A 447 3.61 5.16 16.23
CA GLU A 447 2.58 4.82 17.23
C GLU A 447 3.19 4.60 18.62
N GLU A 448 4.32 3.90 18.71
CA GLU A 448 5.07 3.67 19.95
C GLU A 448 5.63 4.98 20.52
N TYR A 449 6.22 5.82 19.67
CA TYR A 449 6.71 7.14 20.04
C TYR A 449 5.56 8.04 20.53
N ALA A 450 4.44 8.08 19.80
CA ALA A 450 3.29 8.87 20.21
C ALA A 450 2.69 8.41 21.54
N SER A 451 2.59 7.09 21.75
CA SER A 451 2.05 6.51 22.98
C SER A 451 2.93 6.82 24.20
N SER A 452 4.26 6.72 24.05
CA SER A 452 5.21 6.98 25.13
C SER A 452 5.31 8.45 25.53
N HIS A 453 5.00 9.37 24.61
CA HIS A 453 5.06 10.82 24.84
C HIS A 453 3.68 11.47 25.05
N GLY A 454 2.59 10.68 25.07
CA GLY A 454 1.23 11.18 25.24
C GLY A 454 0.74 12.06 24.07
N LEU A 455 1.17 11.76 22.86
CA LEU A 455 0.87 12.51 21.64
C LEU A 455 -0.34 11.93 20.91
N VAL A 456 -1.14 12.79 20.29
CA VAL A 456 -2.38 12.43 19.60
C VAL A 456 -2.17 12.45 18.09
N LEU A 457 -1.98 11.28 17.47
CA LEU A 457 -1.71 11.16 16.03
C LEU A 457 -2.84 11.73 15.16
N SER A 458 -4.10 11.59 15.59
CA SER A 458 -5.25 12.19 14.91
C SER A 458 -5.28 13.73 14.95
N GLU A 459 -4.39 14.38 15.69
CA GLU A 459 -4.19 15.83 15.69
C GLU A 459 -2.83 16.24 15.10
N SER A 460 -2.06 15.28 14.62
CA SER A 460 -0.65 15.44 14.24
C SER A 460 -0.44 15.64 12.73
N PHE A 461 0.82 15.90 12.37
CA PHE A 461 1.28 16.21 11.02
C PHE A 461 2.37 15.25 10.62
N ALA A 462 2.40 14.87 9.35
CA ALA A 462 3.47 14.05 8.78
C ALA A 462 3.91 14.61 7.43
N TYR A 463 5.23 14.69 7.23
CA TYR A 463 5.85 15.23 6.02
C TYR A 463 6.74 14.16 5.38
N ALA A 464 6.48 13.79 4.12
CA ALA A 464 7.27 12.79 3.39
C ALA A 464 7.14 12.91 1.86
N ASP A 465 8.10 12.35 1.11
CA ASP A 465 8.19 12.39 -0.36
C ASP A 465 8.00 11.02 -1.04
N SER A 466 8.15 9.91 -0.33
CA SER A 466 8.14 8.57 -0.92
C SER A 466 6.92 7.72 -0.56
N LEU A 467 6.52 6.82 -1.48
CA LEU A 467 5.47 5.85 -1.22
C LEU A 467 5.76 4.96 0.01
N SER A 468 7.04 4.74 0.34
CA SER A 468 7.41 3.98 1.55
C SER A 468 6.89 4.60 2.85
N ASP A 469 6.55 5.88 2.84
CA ASP A 469 6.05 6.62 3.99
C ASP A 469 4.53 6.65 4.06
N LEU A 470 3.87 5.97 3.13
CA LEU A 470 2.41 5.88 3.09
C LEU A 470 1.80 5.43 4.43
N PRO A 471 2.31 4.38 5.12
CA PRO A 471 1.75 3.97 6.40
C PRO A 471 1.85 5.07 7.46
N MET A 472 2.96 5.81 7.53
CA MET A 472 3.14 6.94 8.45
C MET A 472 2.19 8.09 8.13
N LEU A 473 2.04 8.43 6.84
CA LEU A 473 1.13 9.49 6.37
C LEU A 473 -0.35 9.15 6.65
N GLU A 474 -0.72 7.86 6.70
CA GLU A 474 -2.07 7.40 7.00
C GLU A 474 -2.49 7.57 8.46
N LEU A 475 -1.53 7.56 9.39
CA LEU A 475 -1.79 7.61 10.82
C LEU A 475 -2.20 9.01 11.32
N VAL A 476 -1.85 10.05 10.58
CA VAL A 476 -2.04 11.43 11.01
C VAL A 476 -3.24 12.10 10.33
N SER A 477 -3.83 13.12 10.96
CA SER A 477 -4.92 13.88 10.30
C SER A 477 -4.43 14.88 9.28
N THR A 478 -3.17 15.34 9.37
CA THR A 478 -2.62 16.33 8.45
C THR A 478 -1.40 15.80 7.69
N PRO A 479 -1.57 14.88 6.73
CA PRO A 479 -0.49 14.45 5.86
C PRO A 479 -0.14 15.53 4.83
N VAL A 480 1.15 15.83 4.72
CA VAL A 480 1.71 16.79 3.79
C VAL A 480 2.77 16.09 2.95
N VAL A 481 2.46 15.91 1.68
CA VAL A 481 3.33 15.24 0.74
C VAL A 481 4.28 16.26 0.12
N VAL A 482 5.58 16.08 0.28
CA VAL A 482 6.61 17.04 -0.14
C VAL A 482 7.33 16.49 -1.36
N ASN A 483 7.45 17.26 -2.44
CA ASN A 483 8.21 16.87 -3.63
C ASN A 483 8.02 15.40 -4.09
N PRO A 484 6.78 14.86 -4.15
CA PRO A 484 6.58 13.42 -4.20
C PRO A 484 7.11 12.74 -5.46
N ASP A 485 7.50 11.48 -5.28
CA ASP A 485 7.66 10.53 -6.38
C ASP A 485 6.33 10.30 -7.14
N ALA A 486 6.39 9.71 -8.33
CA ALA A 486 5.20 9.53 -9.16
C ALA A 486 4.10 8.70 -8.48
N ARG A 487 4.47 7.70 -7.67
CA ARG A 487 3.53 6.80 -7.00
C ARG A 487 2.87 7.49 -5.81
N LEU A 488 3.63 8.16 -4.95
CA LEU A 488 3.08 8.94 -3.84
C LEU A 488 2.26 10.13 -4.35
N SER A 489 2.67 10.77 -5.45
CA SER A 489 1.89 11.83 -6.08
C SER A 489 0.52 11.34 -6.56
N GLN A 490 0.45 10.10 -7.07
CA GLN A 490 -0.82 9.48 -7.46
C GLN A 490 -1.70 9.24 -6.23
N VAL A 491 -1.14 8.68 -5.15
CA VAL A 491 -1.86 8.43 -3.90
C VAL A 491 -2.34 9.73 -3.26
N ALA A 492 -1.49 10.76 -3.21
CA ALA A 492 -1.83 12.08 -2.71
C ALA A 492 -3.00 12.68 -3.49
N GLY A 493 -2.95 12.58 -4.83
CA GLY A 493 -4.04 12.98 -5.71
C GLY A 493 -5.35 12.21 -5.45
N GLN A 494 -5.28 10.89 -5.25
CA GLN A 494 -6.44 10.04 -4.95
C GLN A 494 -7.09 10.36 -3.59
N ARG A 495 -6.29 10.73 -2.59
CA ARG A 495 -6.76 10.99 -1.21
C ARG A 495 -7.10 12.45 -0.95
N GLY A 496 -6.74 13.33 -1.89
CA GLY A 496 -6.82 14.78 -1.72
C GLY A 496 -5.83 15.27 -0.66
N TRP A 497 -4.72 14.57 -0.48
CA TRP A 497 -3.63 15.02 0.39
C TRP A 497 -2.93 16.21 -0.23
N ARG A 498 -2.39 17.06 0.63
CA ARG A 498 -1.71 18.26 0.19
C ARG A 498 -0.36 17.90 -0.38
N VAL A 499 -0.04 18.47 -1.53
CA VAL A 499 1.30 18.40 -2.12
C VAL A 499 1.97 19.76 -2.00
N GLU A 500 3.12 19.83 -1.33
CA GLU A 500 3.99 21.00 -1.33
C GLU A 500 5.22 20.74 -2.23
N ARG A 501 5.62 21.76 -2.99
CA ARG A 501 6.81 21.70 -3.86
C ARG A 501 7.87 22.65 -3.31
N TRP A 502 8.80 22.12 -2.55
CA TRP A 502 9.88 22.89 -1.93
C TRP A 502 11.08 22.96 -2.87
N ARG A 503 11.79 24.09 -2.84
CA ARG A 503 12.92 24.35 -3.74
C ARG A 503 14.21 24.52 -2.95
N MET A 504 15.29 23.96 -3.48
CA MET A 504 16.63 24.27 -3.00
C MET A 504 16.99 25.73 -3.29
N ALA A 505 17.95 26.26 -2.51
CA ALA A 505 18.58 27.52 -2.84
C ALA A 505 19.32 27.42 -4.20
N PRO A 506 19.27 28.46 -5.06
CA PRO A 506 19.96 28.45 -6.34
C PRO A 506 21.47 28.22 -6.18
N GLY A 507 22.07 27.41 -7.08
CA GLY A 507 23.52 27.23 -7.19
C GLY A 507 24.09 25.90 -6.65
N ASN A 508 23.26 25.05 -6.03
CA ASN A 508 23.71 23.85 -5.31
C ASN A 508 23.52 22.51 -6.06
N TRP A 509 23.48 22.52 -7.39
CA TRP A 509 23.13 21.36 -8.22
C TRP A 509 24.24 20.29 -8.40
N ARG A 510 25.43 20.49 -7.82
CA ARG A 510 26.55 19.55 -8.04
C ARG A 510 26.44 18.35 -7.09
N PRO A 511 26.79 17.13 -7.55
CA PRO A 511 26.98 15.98 -6.68
C PRO A 511 27.94 16.33 -5.53
N PRO A 512 27.68 15.87 -4.30
CA PRO A 512 28.58 16.11 -3.19
C PRO A 512 29.83 15.27 -3.43
N MET A 513 30.84 15.85 -4.06
CA MET A 513 32.15 15.25 -4.22
C MET A 513 33.14 16.03 -3.34
N PRO A 514 33.98 15.35 -2.54
CA PRO A 514 35.07 16.02 -1.85
C PRO A 514 36.04 16.62 -2.88
N ASP A 515 36.63 17.77 -2.60
CA ASP A 515 37.64 18.39 -3.47
C ASP A 515 39.03 17.80 -3.14
N PRO A 516 39.64 16.97 -4.01
CA PRO A 516 40.92 16.33 -3.73
C PRO A 516 42.09 17.33 -3.58
N ARG A 517 41.87 18.58 -3.99
CA ARG A 517 42.88 19.65 -3.94
C ARG A 517 42.83 20.42 -2.63
N SER A 518 41.76 20.27 -1.84
CA SER A 518 41.58 21.04 -0.62
C SER A 518 42.58 20.61 0.47
N PRO A 519 43.09 21.55 1.29
CA PRO A 519 43.95 21.20 2.43
C PRO A 519 43.29 20.20 3.38
N GLU A 520 41.99 20.35 3.61
CA GLU A 520 41.18 19.50 4.48
C GLU A 520 41.09 18.07 3.94
N TYR A 521 40.98 17.91 2.61
CA TYR A 521 41.06 16.62 1.94
C TYR A 521 42.38 15.92 2.24
N ARG A 522 43.49 16.61 1.93
CA ARG A 522 44.84 16.07 2.07
C ARG A 522 45.21 15.76 3.52
N GLU A 523 44.69 16.52 4.47
CA GLU A 523 44.92 16.27 5.89
C GLU A 523 44.18 15.03 6.38
N ALA A 524 42.90 14.83 5.99
CA ALA A 524 42.17 13.68 6.50
C ALA A 524 42.57 12.35 5.83
N VAL A 525 43.12 12.36 4.61
CA VAL A 525 43.69 11.15 4.00
C VAL A 525 45.02 10.74 4.63
N ARG A 526 45.73 11.69 5.30
CA ARG A 526 46.99 11.41 6.00
C ARG A 526 46.81 10.89 7.42
N ARG A 527 45.63 11.10 8.02
CA ARG A 527 45.27 10.64 9.37
C ARG A 527 44.54 9.32 9.26
#